data_AF-A0A9D5AME0-F1
#
_entry.id   AF-A0A9D5AME0-F1
#
_cell.length_a   1.000
_cell.length_b   1.000
_cell.length_c   1.000
_cell.angle_alpha   90.00
_cell.angle_beta   90.00
_cell.angle_gamma   90.00
#
_symmetry.space_group_name_H-M   'P 1'
#
loop_
_entity.id
_entity.type
_entity.pdbx_description
1 polymer ?
#
loop_
_entity_poly.entity_id
_entity_poly.type
_entity_poly.pdbx_seq_one_letter_code
_entity_poly.pdbx_strand_id
1 'polypeptide(L)'
;LQEKKLMHNIRQYEVPLQKYMAMMDLQERNERLFYKLLIDNVEELLPIVYTPVVGEACQKYGSIFKRPQGLYISLKEKGKILEVLKNWPERSIQVIVVTDGERILGLGDLGCQGMGIPVGKLALYSALGGVRPSACLPITIDVGTNNEKLLNDEFYIGLRQKRATGKVCITYI
;
A
#
# COMPACT_ATOMS: atom_id res chain seq x y z
N LEU A 1 -10.90 9.22 24.50
CA LEU A 1 -10.48 7.98 25.23
C LEU A 1 -9.82 6.95 24.31
N GLN A 2 -10.43 6.61 23.17
CA GLN A 2 -9.89 5.61 22.22
C GLN A 2 -8.49 5.98 21.67
N GLU A 3 -8.29 7.23 21.21
CA GLU A 3 -6.97 7.71 20.76
C GLU A 3 -5.89 7.58 21.82
N LYS A 4 -6.17 8.05 23.04
CA LYS A 4 -5.22 7.96 24.17
C LYS A 4 -4.77 6.52 24.43
N LYS A 5 -5.71 5.57 24.39
CA LYS A 5 -5.41 4.13 24.57
C LYS A 5 -4.57 3.60 23.40
N LEU A 6 -4.90 3.97 22.17
CA LEU A 6 -4.17 3.54 20.98
C LEU A 6 -2.74 4.11 20.95
N MET A 7 -2.54 5.40 21.21
CA MET A 7 -1.21 5.99 21.30
C MET A 7 -0.38 5.35 22.40
N HIS A 8 -0.97 5.10 23.57
CA HIS A 8 -0.28 4.38 24.64
C HIS A 8 0.24 3.03 24.15
N ASN A 9 -0.60 2.21 23.52
CA ASN A 9 -0.21 0.91 22.99
C ASN A 9 0.82 1.01 21.85
N ILE A 10 0.63 1.93 20.90
CA ILE A 10 1.55 2.13 19.77
C ILE A 10 2.95 2.48 20.26
N ARG A 11 3.06 3.32 21.29
CA ARG A 11 4.34 3.71 21.89
C ARG A 11 5.06 2.57 22.61
N GLN A 12 4.36 1.50 23.01
CA GLN A 12 4.98 0.32 23.61
C GLN A 12 5.67 -0.59 22.60
N TYR A 13 5.36 -0.49 21.30
CA TYR A 13 6.10 -1.26 20.29
C TYR A 13 7.50 -0.71 20.13
N GLU A 14 8.50 -1.59 20.20
CA GLU A 14 9.92 -1.22 20.06
C GLU A 14 10.32 -1.13 18.59
N VAL A 15 9.75 -1.99 17.74
CA VAL A 15 10.09 -2.05 16.31
C VAL A 15 9.15 -1.14 15.52
N PRO A 16 9.66 -0.18 14.72
CA PRO A 16 8.82 0.73 13.93
C PRO A 16 7.82 0.01 13.00
N LEU A 17 8.23 -1.12 12.41
CA LEU A 17 7.35 -1.94 11.58
C LEU A 17 6.13 -2.48 12.33
N GLN A 18 6.25 -2.79 13.63
CA GLN A 18 5.11 -3.22 14.44
C GLN A 18 4.11 -2.07 14.63
N LYS A 19 4.60 -0.83 14.79
CA LYS A 19 3.75 0.37 14.82
C LYS A 19 3.03 0.57 13.49
N TYR A 20 3.73 0.39 12.37
CA TYR A 20 3.12 0.44 11.03
C TYR A 20 2.00 -0.60 10.90
N MET A 21 2.26 -1.86 11.25
CA MET A 21 1.26 -2.93 11.20
C MET A 21 0.04 -2.61 12.07
N ALA A 22 0.25 -2.06 13.27
CA ALA A 22 -0.84 -1.65 14.16
C ALA A 22 -1.68 -0.50 13.57
N MET A 23 -1.03 0.45 12.87
CA MET A 23 -1.71 1.54 12.18
C MET A 23 -2.54 1.05 10.97
N MET A 24 -2.00 0.13 10.17
CA MET A 24 -2.75 -0.48 9.05
C MET A 24 -3.92 -1.33 9.58
N ASP A 25 -3.71 -2.11 10.65
CA ASP A 25 -4.78 -2.86 11.32
C ASP A 25 -5.87 -1.94 11.90
N LEU A 26 -5.54 -0.69 12.26
CA LEU A 26 -6.52 0.30 12.69
C LEU A 26 -7.28 0.90 11.50
N GLN A 27 -6.58 1.24 10.42
CA GLN A 27 -7.19 1.78 9.20
C GLN A 27 -8.31 0.88 8.68
N GLU A 28 -8.04 -0.43 8.60
CA GLU A 28 -9.00 -1.42 8.11
C GLU A 28 -10.18 -1.69 9.06
N ARG A 29 -10.03 -1.43 10.36
CA ARG A 29 -11.09 -1.68 11.36
C ARG A 29 -11.93 -0.46 11.67
N ASN A 30 -11.31 0.72 11.68
CA ASN A 30 -11.95 1.98 12.00
C ASN A 30 -11.21 3.14 11.34
N GLU A 31 -11.53 3.35 10.06
CA GLU A 31 -10.94 4.36 9.20
C GLU A 31 -11.00 5.78 9.81
N ARG A 32 -12.15 6.16 10.39
CA ARG A 32 -12.31 7.49 11.01
C ARG A 32 -11.36 7.69 12.18
N LEU A 33 -11.21 6.67 13.04
CA LEU A 33 -10.31 6.73 14.18
C LEU A 33 -8.84 6.72 13.73
N PHE A 34 -8.50 5.97 12.68
CA PHE A 34 -7.18 6.02 12.06
C PHE A 34 -6.82 7.44 11.62
N TYR A 35 -7.68 8.09 10.83
CA TYR A 35 -7.40 9.45 10.34
C TYR A 35 -7.37 10.47 11.46
N LYS A 36 -8.29 10.39 12.44
CA LYS A 36 -8.27 11.29 13.59
C LYS A 36 -6.97 11.14 14.41
N LEU A 37 -6.56 9.91 14.69
CA LEU A 37 -5.31 9.62 15.40
C LEU A 37 -4.09 10.17 14.64
N LEU A 38 -4.04 9.96 13.32
CA LEU A 38 -2.97 10.41 12.45
C LEU A 38 -2.90 11.94 12.37
N ILE A 39 -4.03 12.62 12.25
CA ILE A 39 -4.10 14.09 12.21
C ILE A 39 -3.63 14.70 13.53
N ASP A 40 -4.15 14.20 14.65
CA ASP A 40 -3.85 14.76 15.98
C ASP A 40 -2.41 14.49 16.44
N ASN A 41 -1.72 13.51 15.84
CA ASN A 41 -0.36 13.09 16.22
C ASN A 41 0.57 13.00 14.99
N VAL A 42 0.37 13.88 14.01
CA VAL A 42 1.02 13.79 12.69
C VAL A 42 2.55 13.72 12.78
N GLU A 43 3.18 14.53 13.63
CA GLU A 43 4.64 14.56 13.74
C GLU A 43 5.23 13.21 14.18
N GLU A 44 4.55 12.51 15.10
CA GLU A 44 4.99 11.20 15.61
C GLU A 44 4.64 10.06 14.66
N LEU A 45 3.47 10.11 14.01
CA LEU A 45 2.93 9.00 13.24
C LEU A 45 3.27 9.06 11.74
N LEU A 46 3.56 10.23 11.18
CA LEU A 46 3.97 10.37 9.78
C LEU A 46 5.18 9.48 9.41
N PRO A 47 6.29 9.44 10.19
CA PRO A 47 7.41 8.56 9.87
C PRO A 47 7.08 7.06 10.02
N ILE A 48 5.99 6.73 10.72
CA ILE A 48 5.51 5.36 10.91
C ILE A 48 4.65 4.92 9.72
N VAL A 49 3.66 5.72 9.29
CA VAL A 49 2.74 5.35 8.20
C VAL A 49 3.28 5.66 6.81
N TYR A 50 4.36 6.45 6.72
CA TYR A 50 5.03 6.80 5.48
C TYR A 50 6.54 6.60 5.60
N THR A 51 7.36 7.42 4.93
CA THR A 51 8.81 7.28 4.92
C THR A 51 9.42 7.56 6.29
N PRO A 52 10.38 6.73 6.78
CA PRO A 52 11.03 5.64 6.06
C PRO A 52 10.35 4.26 6.20
N VAL A 53 9.49 4.06 7.20
CA VAL A 53 8.98 2.73 7.60
C VAL A 53 8.14 2.06 6.52
N VAL A 54 7.39 2.82 5.72
CA VAL A 54 6.63 2.26 4.59
C VAL A 54 7.54 1.55 3.57
N GLY A 55 8.80 1.98 3.43
CA GLY A 55 9.78 1.32 2.58
C GLY A 55 10.14 -0.06 3.10
N GLU A 56 10.40 -0.18 4.40
CA GLU A 56 10.62 -1.48 5.08
C GLU A 56 9.37 -2.37 4.96
N ALA A 57 8.18 -1.78 5.14
CA ALA A 57 6.92 -2.49 4.95
C ALA A 57 6.76 -3.04 3.52
N CYS A 58 7.19 -2.29 2.50
CA CYS A 58 7.19 -2.77 1.12
C CYS A 58 8.20 -3.91 0.91
N GLN A 59 9.36 -3.90 1.57
CA GLN A 59 10.33 -5.01 1.46
C GLN A 59 9.80 -6.29 2.10
N LYS A 60 9.07 -6.17 3.20
CA LYS A 60 8.51 -7.30 3.98
C LYS A 60 7.03 -7.55 3.70
N TYR A 61 6.46 -6.95 2.65
CA TYR A 61 5.01 -6.86 2.49
C TYR A 61 4.34 -8.24 2.46
N GLY A 62 4.95 -9.22 1.77
CA GLY A 62 4.43 -10.58 1.72
C GLY A 62 4.36 -11.27 3.08
N SER A 63 5.39 -11.10 3.93
CA SER A 63 5.44 -11.74 5.25
C SER A 63 4.59 -11.04 6.31
N ILE A 64 4.29 -9.74 6.14
CA ILE A 64 3.42 -8.99 7.06
C ILE A 64 1.97 -8.85 6.54
N PHE A 65 1.67 -9.42 5.38
CA PHE A 65 0.36 -9.31 4.75
C PHE A 65 -0.74 -9.90 5.64
N LYS A 66 -1.78 -9.10 5.94
CA LYS A 66 -2.92 -9.54 6.76
C LYS A 66 -4.26 -9.33 6.08
N ARG A 67 -4.51 -8.10 5.62
CA ARG A 67 -5.74 -7.72 4.94
C ARG A 67 -5.38 -7.03 3.63
N PRO A 68 -6.09 -7.36 2.53
CA PRO A 68 -5.84 -6.70 1.26
C PRO A 68 -6.23 -5.22 1.36
N GLN A 69 -5.32 -4.36 0.93
CA GLN A 69 -5.58 -2.93 0.74
C GLN A 69 -5.36 -2.58 -0.72
N GLY A 70 -6.25 -1.75 -1.27
CA GLY A 70 -6.19 -1.34 -2.68
C GLY A 70 -6.56 -2.44 -3.66
N LEU A 71 -6.30 -2.16 -4.93
CA LEU A 71 -6.64 -3.02 -6.06
C LEU A 71 -5.38 -3.46 -6.79
N TYR A 72 -5.27 -4.77 -7.02
CA TYR A 72 -4.18 -5.37 -7.77
C TYR A 72 -4.65 -5.69 -9.18
N ILE A 73 -3.87 -5.28 -10.18
CA ILE A 73 -4.18 -5.55 -11.60
C ILE A 73 -2.92 -6.13 -12.23
N SER A 74 -2.94 -7.42 -12.56
CA SER A 74 -1.77 -8.11 -13.10
C SER A 74 -1.88 -8.37 -14.60
N LEU A 75 -0.78 -8.76 -15.23
CA LEU A 75 -0.78 -9.17 -16.65
C LEU A 75 -1.81 -10.26 -16.99
N LYS A 76 -2.25 -11.05 -16.00
CA LYS A 76 -3.29 -12.07 -16.18
C LYS A 76 -4.66 -11.47 -16.51
N GLU A 77 -4.91 -10.23 -16.10
CA GLU A 77 -6.16 -9.50 -16.33
C GLU A 77 -6.12 -8.64 -17.61
N LYS A 78 -5.13 -8.84 -18.49
CA LYS A 78 -5.06 -8.14 -19.78
C LYS A 78 -6.37 -8.33 -20.57
N GLY A 79 -6.94 -7.20 -21.01
CA GLY A 79 -8.24 -7.16 -21.70
C GLY A 79 -9.47 -7.18 -20.79
N LYS A 80 -9.30 -7.33 -19.47
CA LYS A 80 -10.37 -7.38 -18.47
C LYS A 80 -10.21 -6.34 -17.35
N ILE A 81 -9.33 -5.35 -17.52
CA ILE A 81 -9.04 -4.31 -16.51
C ILE A 81 -10.31 -3.62 -16.02
N LEU A 82 -11.25 -3.32 -16.94
CA LEU A 82 -12.53 -2.70 -16.57
C LEU A 82 -13.38 -3.58 -15.65
N GLU A 83 -13.34 -4.91 -15.81
CA GLU A 83 -14.04 -5.85 -14.94
C GLU A 83 -13.42 -5.86 -13.54
N VAL A 84 -12.09 -5.81 -13.46
CA VAL A 84 -11.36 -5.71 -12.17
C VAL A 84 -11.72 -4.41 -11.44
N LEU A 85 -11.74 -3.28 -12.16
CA LEU A 85 -12.11 -1.97 -11.58
C LEU A 85 -13.56 -1.96 -11.06
N LYS A 86 -14.48 -2.67 -11.71
CA LYS A 86 -15.88 -2.76 -11.27
C LYS A 86 -16.06 -3.48 -9.92
N ASN A 87 -15.09 -4.29 -9.51
CA ASN A 87 -15.10 -4.98 -8.21
C ASN A 87 -14.79 -4.04 -7.04
N TRP A 88 -14.23 -2.86 -7.30
CA TRP A 88 -14.04 -1.86 -6.24
C TRP A 88 -15.41 -1.36 -5.75
N PRO A 89 -15.67 -1.36 -4.42
CA PRO A 89 -17.00 -1.07 -3.88
C PRO A 89 -17.42 0.39 -4.07
N GLU A 90 -16.45 1.31 -4.04
CA GLU A 90 -16.69 2.74 -4.18
C GLU A 90 -16.86 3.13 -5.65
N ARG A 91 -17.93 3.85 -5.96
CA ARG A 91 -18.25 4.25 -7.35
C ARG A 91 -17.72 5.62 -7.74
N SER A 92 -17.47 6.49 -6.76
CA SER A 92 -17.09 7.89 -6.97
C SER A 92 -15.63 8.12 -6.61
N ILE A 93 -14.72 7.53 -7.40
CA ILE A 93 -13.28 7.71 -7.23
C ILE A 93 -12.83 9.04 -7.84
N GLN A 94 -12.03 9.80 -7.10
CA GLN A 94 -11.50 11.10 -7.51
C GLN A 94 -9.96 11.09 -7.56
N VAL A 95 -9.31 10.27 -6.75
CA VAL A 95 -7.84 10.19 -6.68
C VAL A 95 -7.40 8.74 -6.78
N ILE A 96 -6.59 8.45 -7.78
CA ILE A 96 -5.89 7.17 -7.93
C ILE A 96 -4.40 7.43 -7.69
N VAL A 97 -3.79 6.60 -6.86
CA VAL A 97 -2.32 6.49 -6.81
C VAL A 97 -1.97 5.10 -7.29
N VAL A 98 -1.20 5.03 -8.36
CA VAL A 98 -0.80 3.79 -9.01
C VAL A 98 0.71 3.63 -9.00
N THR A 99 1.17 2.40 -8.82
CA THR A 99 2.58 2.02 -8.95
C THR A 99 2.70 0.65 -9.62
N ASP A 100 3.81 0.39 -10.29
CA ASP A 100 4.20 -0.95 -10.73
C ASP A 100 5.32 -1.56 -9.84
N GLY A 101 5.73 -0.82 -8.81
CA GLY A 101 6.76 -1.23 -7.85
C GLY A 101 8.19 -1.26 -8.38
N GLU A 102 8.50 -0.75 -9.57
CA GLU A 102 9.85 -0.88 -10.16
C GLU A 102 10.92 -0.08 -9.41
N ARG A 103 10.53 1.06 -8.82
CA ARG A 103 11.44 1.93 -8.07
C ARG A 103 10.77 2.48 -6.82
N ILE A 104 10.73 1.66 -5.78
CA ILE A 104 10.24 2.07 -4.47
C ILE A 104 11.33 2.86 -3.75
N LEU A 105 11.18 4.19 -3.69
CA LEU A 105 12.13 5.09 -3.04
C LEU A 105 13.57 4.86 -3.55
N GLY A 106 14.52 4.60 -2.65
CA GLY A 106 15.89 4.16 -2.96
C GLY A 106 16.10 2.64 -2.83
N LEU A 107 15.02 1.86 -2.69
CA LEU A 107 15.07 0.41 -2.42
C LEU A 107 15.02 -0.45 -3.70
N GLY A 108 14.77 0.17 -4.85
CA GLY A 108 14.71 -0.50 -6.15
C GLY A 108 13.38 -1.20 -6.40
N ASP A 109 13.44 -2.30 -7.14
CA ASP A 109 12.28 -3.07 -7.58
C ASP A 109 11.74 -3.94 -6.45
N LEU A 110 10.51 -3.66 -6.02
CA LEU A 110 9.76 -4.46 -5.05
C LEU A 110 8.50 -5.09 -5.65
N GLY A 111 8.30 -4.98 -6.97
CA GLY A 111 7.19 -5.60 -7.69
C GLY A 111 5.82 -5.31 -7.05
N CYS A 112 5.02 -6.35 -6.92
CA CYS A 112 3.68 -6.28 -6.35
C CYS A 112 3.65 -5.79 -4.89
N GLN A 113 4.76 -5.94 -4.15
CA GLN A 113 4.89 -5.46 -2.77
C GLN A 113 4.98 -3.93 -2.65
N GLY A 114 5.08 -3.23 -3.78
CA GLY A 114 5.03 -1.77 -3.84
C GLY A 114 3.70 -1.16 -3.37
N MET A 115 2.64 -1.95 -3.15
CA MET A 115 1.31 -1.49 -2.72
C MET A 115 1.33 -0.61 -1.45
N GLY A 116 2.30 -0.79 -0.56
CA GLY A 116 2.44 0.08 0.62
C GLY A 116 2.56 1.57 0.27
N ILE A 117 3.18 1.90 -0.88
CA ILE A 117 3.34 3.29 -1.32
C ILE A 117 2.02 3.97 -1.69
N PRO A 118 1.19 3.46 -2.63
CA PRO A 118 -0.09 4.08 -2.94
C PRO A 118 -1.04 4.15 -1.74
N VAL A 119 -1.08 3.10 -0.89
CA VAL A 119 -1.87 3.10 0.36
C VAL A 119 -1.42 4.22 1.29
N GLY A 120 -0.13 4.29 1.61
CA GLY A 120 0.42 5.33 2.49
C GLY A 120 0.23 6.73 1.91
N LYS A 121 0.44 6.90 0.59
CA LYS A 121 0.29 8.20 -0.08
C LYS A 121 -1.16 8.67 -0.01
N LEU A 122 -2.15 7.81 -0.29
CA LEU A 122 -3.56 8.19 -0.18
C LEU A 122 -3.99 8.47 1.27
N ALA A 123 -3.40 7.79 2.26
CA ALA A 123 -3.60 8.15 3.66
C ALA A 123 -3.16 9.60 3.95
N LEU A 124 -2.06 10.07 3.34
CA LEU A 124 -1.62 11.46 3.47
C LEU A 124 -2.53 12.45 2.73
N TYR A 125 -3.05 12.09 1.56
CA TYR A 125 -4.03 12.93 0.84
C TYR A 125 -5.27 13.18 1.71
N SER A 126 -5.73 12.16 2.42
CA SER A 126 -6.87 12.29 3.31
C SER A 126 -6.53 13.06 4.60
N ALA A 127 -5.44 12.69 5.28
CA ALA A 127 -5.07 13.29 6.56
C ALA A 127 -4.61 14.75 6.43
N LEU A 128 -3.85 15.08 5.40
CA LEU A 128 -3.23 16.40 5.22
C LEU A 128 -3.95 17.26 4.19
N GLY A 129 -4.54 16.63 3.17
CA GLY A 129 -5.22 17.31 2.07
C GLY A 129 -6.75 17.32 2.17
N GLY A 130 -7.33 16.66 3.18
CA GLY A 130 -8.79 16.60 3.37
C GLY A 130 -9.54 15.84 2.27
N VAL A 131 -8.85 15.04 1.46
CA VAL A 131 -9.50 14.18 0.46
C VAL A 131 -10.30 13.10 1.18
N ARG A 132 -11.54 12.84 0.72
CA ARG A 132 -12.35 11.78 1.34
C ARG A 132 -11.71 10.41 1.05
N PRO A 133 -11.46 9.57 2.06
CA PRO A 133 -10.88 8.24 1.85
C PRO A 133 -11.68 7.36 0.88
N SER A 134 -13.01 7.44 0.90
CA SER A 134 -13.89 6.72 -0.05
C SER A 134 -13.75 7.17 -1.51
N ALA A 135 -13.12 8.33 -1.76
CA ALA A 135 -12.81 8.81 -3.10
C ALA A 135 -11.39 8.42 -3.56
N CYS A 136 -10.65 7.68 -2.74
CA CYS A 136 -9.28 7.26 -2.99
C CYS A 136 -9.22 5.79 -3.42
N LEU A 137 -8.42 5.49 -4.44
CA LEU A 137 -8.20 4.13 -4.93
C LEU A 137 -6.68 3.87 -5.10
N PRO A 138 -6.05 3.09 -4.20
CA PRO A 138 -4.67 2.66 -4.37
C PRO A 138 -4.61 1.48 -5.35
N ILE A 139 -3.70 1.54 -6.32
CA ILE A 139 -3.54 0.50 -7.33
C ILE A 139 -2.09 0.05 -7.42
N THR A 140 -1.88 -1.26 -7.50
CA THR A 140 -0.61 -1.84 -7.95
C THR A 140 -0.81 -2.58 -9.27
N ILE A 141 -0.01 -2.21 -10.27
CA ILE A 141 0.07 -2.90 -11.55
C ILE A 141 1.19 -3.95 -11.46
N ASP A 142 0.82 -5.22 -11.45
CA ASP A 142 1.79 -6.31 -11.35
C ASP A 142 2.16 -6.86 -12.73
N VAL A 143 3.30 -6.40 -13.22
CA VAL A 143 3.91 -6.86 -14.48
C VAL A 143 5.08 -7.82 -14.27
N GLY A 144 5.22 -8.37 -13.06
CA GLY A 144 6.38 -9.14 -12.61
C GLY A 144 7.41 -8.27 -11.87
N THR A 145 8.51 -8.89 -11.47
CA THR A 145 9.62 -8.22 -10.77
C THR A 145 10.96 -8.76 -11.24
N ASN A 146 11.95 -7.87 -11.35
CA ASN A 146 13.33 -8.24 -11.64
C ASN A 146 14.12 -8.56 -10.36
N ASN A 147 13.53 -8.37 -9.18
CA ASN A 147 14.15 -8.66 -7.89
C ASN A 147 14.21 -10.17 -7.63
N GLU A 148 15.40 -10.76 -7.80
CA GLU A 148 15.63 -12.19 -7.58
C GLU A 148 15.31 -12.65 -6.15
N LYS A 149 15.49 -11.78 -5.15
CA LYS A 149 15.16 -12.16 -3.76
C LYS A 149 13.66 -12.40 -3.63
N LEU A 150 12.83 -11.55 -4.23
CA LEU A 150 11.37 -11.70 -4.20
C LEU A 150 10.89 -12.87 -5.06
N LEU A 151 11.52 -13.12 -6.21
CA LEU A 151 11.17 -14.28 -7.04
C LEU A 151 11.36 -15.61 -6.29
N ASN A 152 12.40 -15.68 -5.45
CA ASN A 152 12.74 -16.85 -4.64
C ASN A 152 12.10 -16.85 -3.24
N ASP A 153 11.37 -15.81 -2.84
CA ASP A 153 10.74 -15.70 -1.53
C ASP A 153 9.37 -16.40 -1.52
N GLU A 154 9.18 -17.41 -0.66
CA GLU A 154 7.93 -18.15 -0.53
C GLU A 154 6.71 -17.27 -0.20
N PHE A 155 6.93 -16.13 0.46
CA PHE A 155 5.87 -15.19 0.84
C PHE A 155 5.59 -14.10 -0.19
N TYR A 156 6.32 -14.07 -1.32
CA TYR A 156 6.04 -13.09 -2.37
C TYR A 156 4.62 -13.23 -2.92
N ILE A 157 3.89 -12.11 -2.90
CA ILE A 157 2.45 -12.05 -3.23
C ILE A 157 2.16 -11.78 -4.72
N GLY A 158 3.18 -11.44 -5.52
CA GLY A 158 3.01 -11.07 -6.91
C GLY A 158 3.22 -12.20 -7.91
N LEU A 159 3.21 -11.84 -9.19
CA LEU A 159 3.58 -12.73 -10.29
C LEU A 159 5.06 -13.14 -10.18
N ARG A 160 5.31 -14.45 -9.99
CA ARG A 160 6.65 -15.05 -9.93
C ARG A 160 7.28 -15.17 -11.33
N GLN A 161 7.51 -14.03 -11.96
CA GLN A 161 8.13 -13.90 -13.27
C GLN A 161 8.90 -12.58 -13.35
N LYS A 162 9.86 -12.52 -14.29
CA LYS A 162 10.54 -11.27 -14.65
C LYS A 162 9.57 -10.25 -15.20
N ARG A 163 9.94 -8.97 -15.09
CA ARG A 163 9.12 -7.86 -15.60
C ARG A 163 8.85 -8.04 -17.09
N ALA A 164 7.61 -7.84 -17.51
CA ALA A 164 7.28 -7.72 -18.92
C ALA A 164 7.93 -6.46 -19.51
N THR A 165 8.51 -6.58 -20.70
CA THR A 165 9.22 -5.48 -21.38
C THR A 165 8.59 -5.15 -22.73
N GLY A 166 8.94 -3.98 -23.28
CA GLY A 166 8.58 -3.57 -24.64
C GLY A 166 7.06 -3.50 -24.86
N LYS A 167 6.60 -4.02 -26.02
CA LYS A 167 5.20 -3.93 -26.45
C LYS A 167 4.20 -4.52 -25.45
N VAL A 168 4.58 -5.55 -24.69
CA VAL A 168 3.68 -6.19 -23.73
C VAL A 168 3.33 -5.23 -22.59
N CYS A 169 4.30 -4.47 -22.09
CA CYS A 169 4.09 -3.45 -21.06
C CYS A 169 3.31 -2.25 -21.63
N ILE A 170 3.70 -1.75 -22.81
CA ILE A 170 3.07 -0.57 -23.44
C ILE A 170 1.59 -0.79 -23.77
N THR A 171 1.20 -1.98 -24.25
CA THR A 171 -0.20 -2.29 -24.56
C THR A 171 -1.03 -2.58 -23.30
N TYR A 172 -0.39 -2.75 -22.15
CA TYR A 172 -1.07 -3.07 -20.89
C TYR A 172 -1.39 -1.81 -20.07
N ILE A 173 -0.50 -0.81 -20.08
CA ILE A 173 -0.73 0.53 -19.51
C ILE A 173 -1.73 1.29 -20.36
#